data_AF-A0A246FMQ0-F1
#
_entry.id   AF-A0A246FMQ0-F1
#
_cell.length_a   1.000
_cell.length_b   1.000
_cell.length_c   1.000
_cell.angle_alpha   90.00
_cell.angle_beta   90.00
_cell.angle_gamma   90.00
#
_symmetry.space_group_name_H-M   'P 1'
#
loop_
_entity.id
_entity.type
_entity.pdbx_description
1 polymer ?
#
loop_
_entity_poly.entity_id
_entity_poly.type
_entity_poly.pdbx_seq_one_letter_code
_entity_poly.pdbx_strand_id
1 'polypeptide(L)'
;MLLVTPIDVLLKCGQLFQKYIFSDWNALAFLMVMFLLDTMLGMARSFRQGRFHSRGMRQMFIKLRDYSVGIVVAHVLSSIQIDGQLLPFAPALAIGFKGAIYFFILIIEVKSIDENLRGLGGRGLPLPAFLRQGMTDWEETGSFRSKIPPGETGAMVVDGVTITAEAQSAQVLPELPPEPLPNCDVST
;
A
#
# COMPACT_ATOMS: atom_id res chain seq x y z
N MET A 1 50.42 3.33 4.13
CA MET A 1 49.14 3.88 4.60
C MET A 1 48.47 4.52 3.39
N LEU A 2 47.57 3.81 2.71
CA LEU A 2 46.89 4.35 1.54
C LEU A 2 45.97 5.48 2.01
N LEU A 3 46.26 6.72 1.57
CA LEU A 3 45.36 7.86 1.78
C LEU A 3 44.09 7.58 0.99
N VAL A 4 43.05 7.14 1.70
CA VAL A 4 41.70 7.03 1.14
C VAL A 4 41.26 8.46 0.81
N THR A 5 41.13 8.76 -0.49
CA THR A 5 40.69 10.09 -0.91
C THR A 5 39.18 10.22 -0.75
N PRO A 6 38.63 11.44 -0.59
CA PRO A 6 37.18 11.65 -0.60
C PRO A 6 36.50 11.10 -1.86
N ILE A 7 37.22 11.07 -2.99
CA ILE A 7 36.76 10.48 -4.25
C ILE A 7 36.64 8.96 -4.14
N ASP A 8 37.59 8.28 -3.50
CA ASP A 8 37.52 6.83 -3.28
C ASP A 8 36.34 6.44 -2.39
N VAL A 9 36.02 7.26 -1.39
CA VAL A 9 34.82 7.08 -0.55
C VAL A 9 33.56 7.24 -1.38
N LEU A 10 33.47 8.30 -2.19
CA LEU A 10 32.32 8.55 -3.04
C LEU A 10 32.10 7.41 -4.05
N LEU A 11 33.18 6.92 -4.67
CA LEU A 11 33.13 5.80 -5.62
C LEU A 11 32.67 4.52 -4.93
N LYS A 12 33.19 4.21 -3.73
CA LYS A 12 32.73 3.05 -2.94
C LYS A 12 31.27 3.17 -2.54
N CYS A 13 30.83 4.35 -2.10
CA CYS A 13 29.42 4.61 -1.80
C CYS A 13 28.55 4.44 -3.06
N GLY A 14 28.99 4.94 -4.21
CA GLY A 14 28.30 4.77 -5.50
C GLY A 14 28.19 3.29 -5.91
N GLN A 15 29.26 2.51 -5.73
CA GLN A 15 29.26 1.07 -5.98
C GLN A 15 28.31 0.31 -5.05
N LEU A 16 28.27 0.68 -3.76
CA LEU A 16 27.32 0.12 -2.80
C LEU A 16 25.88 0.50 -3.14
N PHE A 17 25.65 1.74 -3.57
CA PHE A 17 24.34 2.22 -4.02
C PHE A 17 23.86 1.43 -5.25
N GLN A 18 24.73 1.25 -6.25
CA GLN A 18 24.41 0.46 -7.44
C GLN A 18 24.18 -1.02 -7.11
N LYS A 19 24.88 -1.56 -6.11
CA LYS A 19 24.77 -2.97 -5.72
C LYS A 19 23.54 -3.27 -4.86
N TYR A 20 23.17 -2.37 -3.96
CA TYR A 20 22.17 -2.64 -2.92
C TYR A 20 20.92 -1.77 -2.99
N ILE A 21 20.95 -0.66 -3.72
CA ILE A 21 19.83 0.28 -3.79
C ILE A 21 19.23 0.29 -5.20
N PHE A 22 20.05 0.29 -6.24
CA PHE A 22 19.56 0.34 -7.63
C PHE A 22 20.44 -0.42 -8.64
N SER A 23 19.97 -1.57 -9.10
CA SER A 23 20.57 -2.30 -10.23
C SER A 23 19.69 -2.36 -11.48
N ASP A 24 18.42 -1.96 -11.42
CA ASP A 24 17.42 -2.21 -12.46
C ASP A 24 16.85 -0.90 -13.04
N TRP A 25 17.63 -0.30 -13.93
CA TRP A 25 17.30 0.96 -14.60
C TRP A 25 16.12 0.84 -15.58
N ASN A 26 15.90 -0.36 -16.13
CA ASN A 26 14.81 -0.60 -17.08
C ASN A 26 13.46 -0.55 -16.37
N ALA A 27 13.32 -1.25 -15.23
CA ALA A 27 12.12 -1.18 -14.43
C ALA A 27 11.82 0.26 -13.97
N LEU A 28 12.85 1.00 -13.56
CA LEU A 28 12.72 2.40 -13.17
C LEU A 28 12.23 3.28 -14.33
N ALA A 29 12.77 3.10 -15.53
CA ALA A 29 12.35 3.87 -16.71
C ALA A 29 10.86 3.65 -17.03
N PHE A 30 10.38 2.41 -16.96
CA PHE A 30 8.95 2.10 -17.15
C PHE A 30 8.08 2.76 -16.07
N LEU A 31 8.49 2.70 -14.80
CA LEU A 31 7.77 3.37 -13.71
C LEU A 31 7.75 4.89 -13.89
N MET A 32 8.87 5.49 -14.31
CA MET A 32 8.94 6.93 -14.55
C MET A 32 7.99 7.38 -15.66
N VAL A 33 7.88 6.61 -16.75
CA VAL A 33 6.91 6.90 -17.82
C VAL A 33 5.48 6.86 -17.29
N MET A 34 5.11 5.81 -16.54
CA MET A 34 3.78 5.67 -15.95
C MET A 34 3.47 6.81 -14.96
N PHE A 35 4.42 7.13 -14.09
CA PHE A 35 4.29 8.22 -13.11
C PHE A 35 4.12 9.58 -13.77
N LEU A 36 4.86 9.86 -14.85
CA LEU A 36 4.71 11.09 -15.63
C LEU A 36 3.33 11.17 -16.28
N LEU A 37 2.84 10.08 -16.86
CA LEU A 37 1.49 10.02 -17.44
C LEU A 37 0.42 10.28 -16.38
N ASP A 38 0.50 9.63 -15.23
CA ASP A 38 -0.44 9.87 -14.12
C ASP A 38 -0.39 11.33 -13.65
N THR A 39 0.81 11.86 -13.47
CA THR A 39 1.02 13.26 -13.04
C THR A 39 0.43 14.24 -14.04
N MET A 40 0.67 14.03 -15.34
CA MET A 40 0.11 14.88 -16.40
C MET A 40 -1.42 14.83 -16.42
N LEU A 41 -2.02 13.65 -16.27
CA LEU A 41 -3.48 13.50 -16.23
C LEU A 41 -4.10 14.11 -14.97
N GLY A 42 -3.49 13.88 -13.81
CA GLY A 42 -3.91 14.50 -12.54
C GLY A 42 -3.80 16.02 -12.59
N MET A 43 -2.73 16.53 -13.21
CA MET A 43 -2.54 17.96 -13.42
C MET A 43 -3.57 18.53 -14.39
N ALA A 44 -3.83 17.87 -15.53
CA ALA A 44 -4.86 18.26 -16.49
C ALA A 44 -6.26 18.31 -15.85
N ARG A 45 -6.58 17.31 -15.01
CA ARG A 45 -7.83 17.28 -14.23
C ARG A 45 -7.91 18.47 -13.26
N SER A 46 -6.84 18.73 -12.51
CA SER A 46 -6.75 19.84 -11.57
C SER A 46 -6.94 21.20 -12.25
N PHE A 47 -6.30 21.40 -13.41
CA PHE A 47 -6.47 22.59 -14.24
C PHE A 47 -7.91 22.75 -14.72
N ARG A 48 -8.54 21.70 -15.24
CA ARG A 48 -9.94 21.74 -15.70
C ARG A 48 -10.92 22.08 -14.58
N GLN A 49 -10.61 21.69 -13.34
CA GLN A 49 -11.43 21.97 -12.17
C GLN A 49 -11.13 23.34 -11.52
N GLY A 50 -10.14 24.08 -12.05
CA GLY A 50 -9.72 25.37 -11.50
C GLY A 50 -9.15 25.30 -10.09
N ARG A 51 -8.74 24.10 -9.63
CA ARG A 51 -8.31 23.84 -8.24
C ARG A 51 -6.86 23.41 -8.20
N PHE A 52 -5.96 24.32 -8.53
CA PHE A 52 -4.53 24.11 -8.30
C PHE A 52 -4.27 24.16 -6.79
N HIS A 53 -4.24 23.00 -6.15
CA HIS A 53 -4.12 22.91 -4.70
C HIS A 53 -2.88 22.08 -4.31
N SER A 54 -2.12 22.57 -3.34
CA SER A 54 -0.87 21.96 -2.85
C SER A 54 -1.06 20.51 -2.36
N ARG A 55 -2.28 20.11 -1.99
CA ARG A 55 -2.61 18.72 -1.61
C ARG A 55 -2.36 17.73 -2.73
N GLY A 56 -2.62 18.09 -3.99
CA GLY A 56 -2.36 17.21 -5.14
C GLY A 56 -0.87 16.96 -5.35
N MET A 57 -0.04 18.01 -5.26
CA MET A 57 1.42 17.85 -5.31
C MET A 57 1.95 17.03 -4.14
N ARG A 58 1.40 17.19 -2.92
CA ARG A 58 1.79 16.37 -1.77
C ARG A 58 1.50 14.89 -2.00
N GLN A 59 0.36 14.55 -2.58
CA GLN A 59 0.02 13.16 -2.92
C GLN A 59 0.99 12.56 -3.94
N MET A 60 1.39 13.33 -4.95
CA MET A 60 2.41 12.93 -5.92
C MET A 60 3.74 12.56 -5.24
N PHE A 61 4.24 13.40 -4.32
CA PHE A 61 5.47 13.11 -3.58
C PHE A 61 5.35 11.90 -2.65
N ILE A 62 4.18 11.69 -2.05
CA ILE A 62 3.92 10.51 -1.21
C ILE A 62 4.00 9.24 -2.06
N LYS A 63 3.34 9.21 -3.23
CA LYS A 63 3.44 8.09 -4.17
C LYS A 63 4.90 7.80 -4.55
N LEU A 64 5.64 8.83 -4.97
CA LEU A 64 7.04 8.69 -5.37
C LEU A 64 7.91 8.10 -4.24
N ARG A 65 7.74 8.61 -3.01
CA ARG A 65 8.40 8.08 -1.81
C ARG A 65 8.03 6.61 -1.58
N ASP A 66 6.75 6.27 -1.56
CA ASP A 66 6.29 4.92 -1.20
C ASP A 66 6.72 3.88 -2.26
N TYR A 67 6.68 4.25 -3.55
CA TYR A 67 7.15 3.38 -4.63
C TYR A 67 8.66 3.20 -4.62
N SER A 68 9.42 4.28 -4.40
CA SER A 68 10.89 4.18 -4.28
C SER A 68 11.29 3.26 -3.14
N VAL A 69 10.64 3.36 -1.97
CA VAL A 69 10.86 2.44 -0.84
C VAL A 69 10.53 1.00 -1.24
N GLY A 70 9.39 0.77 -1.90
CA GLY A 70 8.98 -0.57 -2.35
C GLY A 70 9.98 -1.22 -3.29
N ILE A 71 10.51 -0.47 -4.26
CA ILE A 71 11.52 -0.95 -5.22
C ILE A 71 12.83 -1.27 -4.52
N VAL A 72 13.30 -0.40 -3.61
CA VAL A 72 14.54 -0.63 -2.86
C VAL A 72 14.40 -1.87 -1.99
N VAL A 73 13.27 -2.04 -1.29
CA VAL A 73 13.00 -3.24 -0.49
C VAL A 73 12.96 -4.49 -1.38
N ALA A 74 12.28 -4.44 -2.53
CA ALA A 74 12.24 -5.53 -3.50
C ALA A 74 13.66 -5.92 -3.97
N HIS A 75 14.49 -4.92 -4.24
CA HIS A 75 15.86 -5.11 -4.65
C HIS A 75 16.72 -5.73 -3.54
N VAL A 76 16.70 -5.18 -2.32
CA VAL A 76 17.47 -5.70 -1.18
C VAL A 76 17.10 -7.15 -0.89
N LEU A 77 15.81 -7.46 -0.79
CA LEU A 77 15.34 -8.82 -0.49
C LEU A 77 15.74 -9.83 -1.57
N SER A 78 15.73 -9.41 -2.84
CA SER A 78 16.16 -10.26 -3.95
C SER A 78 17.68 -10.48 -4.04
N SER A 79 18.46 -9.65 -3.35
CA SER A 79 19.93 -9.64 -3.40
C SER A 79 20.56 -10.37 -2.19
N ILE A 80 19.75 -10.97 -1.31
CA ILE A 80 20.24 -11.72 -0.14
C ILE A 80 21.00 -12.97 -0.60
N GLN A 81 22.21 -13.13 -0.06
CA GLN A 81 23.08 -14.28 -0.27
C GLN A 81 23.45 -14.87 1.09
N ILE A 82 23.56 -16.19 1.19
CA ILE A 82 24.02 -16.90 2.39
C ILE A 82 25.41 -17.44 2.07
N ASP A 83 26.42 -17.07 2.87
CA ASP A 83 27.83 -17.46 2.68
C ASP A 83 28.40 -17.17 1.28
N GLY A 84 27.93 -16.09 0.64
CA GLY A 84 28.36 -15.70 -0.71
C GLY A 84 27.82 -16.59 -1.83
N GLN A 85 26.95 -17.55 -1.52
CA GLN A 85 26.23 -18.34 -2.52
C GLN A 85 24.77 -17.92 -2.59
N LEU A 86 24.25 -17.88 -3.82
CA LEU A 86 22.81 -17.80 -4.03
C LEU A 86 22.22 -19.20 -3.79
N LEU A 87 21.12 -19.27 -3.03
CA LEU A 87 20.33 -20.50 -2.94
C LEU A 87 19.88 -20.92 -4.34
N PRO A 88 19.79 -22.23 -4.65
CA PRO A 88 19.42 -22.70 -5.99
C PRO A 88 18.04 -22.21 -6.45
N PHE A 89 17.11 -21.92 -5.52
CA PHE A 89 15.80 -21.34 -5.82
C PHE A 89 15.73 -19.81 -5.67
N ALA A 90 16.77 -19.16 -5.13
CA ALA A 90 16.76 -17.72 -4.89
C ALA A 90 16.56 -16.88 -6.17
N PRO A 91 17.15 -17.20 -7.34
CA PRO A 91 16.90 -16.43 -8.56
C PRO A 91 15.43 -16.45 -8.98
N ALA A 92 14.78 -17.61 -8.92
CA ALA A 92 13.37 -17.74 -9.28
C ALA A 92 12.47 -16.97 -8.30
N LEU A 93 12.74 -17.09 -7.00
CA LEU A 93 12.02 -16.35 -5.96
C LEU A 93 12.23 -14.83 -6.10
N ALA A 94 13.46 -14.40 -6.36
CA ALA A 94 13.84 -13.01 -6.58
C ALA A 94 13.08 -12.40 -7.77
N ILE A 95 13.00 -13.10 -8.90
CA ILE A 95 12.26 -12.67 -10.09
C ILE A 95 10.77 -12.59 -9.77
N GLY A 96 10.19 -13.62 -9.13
CA GLY A 96 8.78 -13.63 -8.76
C GLY A 96 8.41 -12.49 -7.81
N PHE A 97 9.23 -12.26 -6.78
CA PHE A 97 9.00 -11.23 -5.78
C PHE A 97 9.16 -9.81 -6.34
N LYS A 98 10.25 -9.54 -7.07
CA LYS A 98 10.44 -8.26 -7.78
C LYS A 98 9.32 -8.01 -8.77
N GLY A 99 8.98 -9.02 -9.57
CA GLY A 99 7.89 -8.96 -10.54
C GLY A 99 6.55 -8.63 -9.88
N ALA A 100 6.23 -9.28 -8.75
CA ALA A 100 5.02 -9.01 -7.99
C ALA A 100 4.96 -7.57 -7.47
N ILE A 101 6.04 -7.06 -6.87
CA ILE A 101 6.08 -5.68 -6.37
C ILE A 101 5.98 -4.67 -7.52
N TYR A 102 6.72 -4.86 -8.61
CA TYR A 102 6.65 -3.95 -9.76
C TYR A 102 5.27 -3.97 -10.40
N PHE A 103 4.68 -5.16 -10.56
CA PHE A 103 3.34 -5.30 -11.10
C PHE A 103 2.28 -4.65 -10.19
N PHE A 104 2.43 -4.80 -8.87
CA PHE A 104 1.55 -4.15 -7.89
C PHE A 104 1.62 -2.62 -7.98
N ILE A 105 2.82 -2.03 -8.06
CA ILE A 105 3.00 -0.59 -8.27
C ILE A 105 2.34 -0.16 -9.59
N LEU A 106 2.53 -0.92 -10.67
CA LEU A 106 1.92 -0.64 -11.97
C LEU A 106 0.38 -0.67 -11.91
N ILE A 107 -0.22 -1.64 -11.21
CA ILE A 107 -1.68 -1.71 -11.04
C ILE A 107 -2.20 -0.44 -10.34
N ILE A 108 -1.52 0.01 -9.29
CA ILE A 108 -1.92 1.22 -8.56
C ILE A 108 -1.88 2.45 -9.49
N GLU A 109 -0.85 2.57 -10.34
CA GLU A 109 -0.76 3.68 -11.28
C GLU A 109 -1.78 3.59 -12.41
N VAL A 110 -2.04 2.40 -12.94
CA VAL A 110 -3.11 2.17 -13.93
C VAL A 110 -4.46 2.60 -13.38
N LYS A 111 -4.77 2.29 -12.12
CA LYS A 111 -5.99 2.74 -11.45
C LYS A 111 -6.05 4.26 -11.35
N SER A 112 -4.96 4.89 -10.89
CA SER A 112 -4.87 6.35 -10.77
C SER A 112 -5.10 7.06 -12.12
N ILE A 113 -4.53 6.49 -13.20
CA ILE A 113 -4.75 6.95 -14.57
C ILE A 113 -6.23 6.81 -14.97
N ASP A 114 -6.86 5.66 -14.70
CA ASP A 114 -8.29 5.44 -14.98
C ASP A 114 -9.18 6.47 -14.28
N GLU A 115 -8.93 6.73 -13.01
CA GLU A 115 -9.66 7.73 -12.22
C GLU A 115 -9.47 9.15 -12.77
N ASN A 116 -8.25 9.53 -13.12
CA ASN A 116 -7.97 10.84 -13.69
C ASN A 116 -8.64 11.02 -15.07
N LEU A 117 -8.64 9.99 -15.92
CA LEU A 117 -9.33 10.00 -17.21
C LEU A 117 -10.85 10.12 -17.06
N ARG A 118 -11.45 9.41 -16.10
CA ARG A 118 -12.88 9.51 -15.79
C ARG A 118 -13.23 10.88 -15.22
N GLY A 119 -12.37 11.43 -14.37
CA GLY A 119 -12.51 12.79 -13.82
C GLY A 119 -12.44 13.90 -14.87
N LEU A 120 -11.85 13.64 -16.03
CA LEU A 120 -11.82 14.54 -17.19
C LEU A 120 -13.06 14.40 -18.11
N GLY A 121 -14.01 13.51 -17.78
CA GLY A 121 -15.20 13.22 -18.59
C GLY A 121 -14.99 12.09 -19.60
N GLY A 122 -13.87 11.38 -19.56
CA GLY A 122 -13.62 10.20 -20.38
C GLY A 122 -14.27 8.92 -19.84
N ARG A 123 -14.30 7.85 -20.65
CA ARG A 123 -14.82 6.52 -20.23
C ARG A 123 -13.86 5.71 -19.34
N GLY A 124 -12.70 6.27 -19.01
CA GLY A 124 -11.59 5.55 -18.36
C GLY A 124 -10.82 4.67 -19.35
N LEU A 125 -9.87 3.89 -18.84
CA LEU A 125 -9.13 2.88 -19.59
C LEU A 125 -10.03 1.68 -19.90
N PRO A 126 -9.90 0.97 -21.03
CA PRO A 126 -10.71 -0.20 -21.37
C PRO A 126 -10.33 -1.44 -20.53
N LEU A 127 -10.52 -1.35 -19.22
CA LEU A 127 -10.24 -2.41 -18.26
C LEU A 127 -11.45 -3.34 -18.13
N PRO A 128 -11.25 -4.68 -18.11
CA PRO A 128 -12.29 -5.64 -17.76
C PRO A 128 -12.98 -5.30 -16.42
N ALA A 129 -14.30 -5.50 -16.35
CA ALA A 129 -15.11 -5.12 -15.19
C ALA A 129 -14.64 -5.78 -13.88
N PHE A 130 -14.21 -7.05 -13.94
CA PHE A 130 -13.73 -7.78 -12.77
C PHE A 130 -12.43 -7.19 -12.20
N LEU A 131 -11.52 -6.69 -13.05
CA LEU A 131 -10.28 -6.03 -12.60
C LEU A 131 -10.61 -4.71 -11.92
N ARG A 132 -11.53 -3.92 -12.50
CA ARG A 132 -11.97 -2.67 -11.86
C ARG A 132 -12.62 -2.92 -10.50
N GLN A 133 -13.52 -3.90 -10.40
CA GLN A 133 -14.16 -4.26 -9.14
C GLN A 133 -13.14 -4.73 -8.10
N GLY A 134 -12.21 -5.61 -8.48
CA GLY A 134 -11.16 -6.07 -7.56
C GLY A 134 -10.26 -4.95 -7.02
N MET A 135 -9.94 -3.95 -7.85
CA MET A 135 -9.15 -2.78 -7.43
C MET A 135 -9.92 -1.81 -6.53
N THR A 136 -11.23 -1.72 -6.67
CA THR A 136 -12.10 -0.89 -5.80
C THR A 136 -12.35 -1.59 -4.46
N ASP A 137 -12.73 -2.87 -4.48
CA ASP A 137 -13.01 -3.65 -3.26
C ASP A 137 -11.79 -3.71 -2.32
N TRP A 138 -10.58 -3.86 -2.88
CA TRP A 138 -9.34 -3.90 -2.10
C TRP A 138 -9.05 -2.57 -1.37
N GLU A 139 -9.40 -1.43 -1.98
CA GLU A 139 -9.17 -0.10 -1.37
C GLU A 139 -10.14 0.18 -0.23
N GLU A 140 -11.41 -0.23 -0.38
CA GLU A 140 -12.45 0.03 0.62
C GLU A 140 -12.35 -0.89 1.84
N THR A 141 -11.94 -2.15 1.65
CA THR A 141 -11.95 -3.17 2.73
C THR A 141 -10.57 -3.72 3.12
N GLY A 142 -9.52 -3.45 2.36
CA GLY A 142 -8.20 -4.08 2.57
C GLY A 142 -8.21 -5.60 2.35
N SER A 143 -9.29 -6.16 1.80
CA SER A 143 -9.47 -7.59 1.54
C SER A 143 -10.04 -7.81 0.14
N PHE A 144 -9.65 -8.90 -0.51
CA PHE A 144 -10.41 -9.39 -1.66
C PHE A 144 -11.68 -10.04 -1.10
N ARG A 145 -12.86 -9.44 -1.35
CA ARG A 145 -14.17 -9.85 -0.78
C ARG A 145 -14.26 -11.33 -0.40
N SER A 146 -14.62 -11.60 0.85
CA SER A 146 -15.38 -12.80 1.17
C SER A 146 -16.76 -12.65 0.51
N LYS A 147 -17.20 -13.65 -0.25
CA LYS A 147 -18.56 -13.70 -0.81
C LYS A 147 -19.58 -14.00 0.29
N ILE A 148 -19.78 -13.09 1.25
CA ILE A 148 -20.93 -13.16 2.16
C ILE A 148 -21.51 -11.74 2.28
N PRO A 149 -22.74 -11.49 1.81
CA PRO A 149 -23.42 -10.22 2.05
C PRO A 149 -23.63 -10.03 3.56
N PRO A 150 -23.50 -8.80 4.11
CA PRO A 150 -23.79 -8.51 5.51
C PRO A 150 -25.30 -8.70 5.74
N GLY A 151 -25.68 -9.91 6.12
CA GLY A 151 -27.06 -10.33 6.27
C GLY A 151 -27.24 -11.85 6.40
N GLU A 152 -26.27 -12.66 5.99
CA GLU A 152 -26.40 -14.15 6.00
C GLU A 152 -25.48 -14.85 7.01
N THR A 153 -24.88 -14.13 7.96
CA THR A 153 -24.04 -14.73 9.01
C THR A 153 -24.77 -15.05 10.32
N GLY A 154 -26.11 -15.13 10.29
CA GLY A 154 -26.87 -15.34 11.53
C GLY A 154 -28.28 -15.85 11.35
N ALA A 155 -28.43 -17.06 10.81
CA ALA A 155 -29.46 -18.04 11.17
C ALA A 155 -29.45 -19.17 10.13
N MET A 156 -28.84 -20.31 10.46
CA MET A 156 -29.24 -21.56 9.81
C MET A 156 -30.35 -22.19 10.65
N VAL A 157 -31.54 -22.32 10.05
CA VAL A 157 -32.63 -23.12 10.60
C VAL A 157 -32.41 -24.55 10.12
N VAL A 158 -31.99 -25.42 11.02
CA VAL A 158 -32.00 -26.88 10.81
C VAL A 158 -33.06 -27.44 11.77
N ASP A 159 -34.06 -28.12 11.21
CA ASP A 159 -35.14 -28.79 11.96
C ASP A 159 -35.93 -27.91 12.95
N GLY A 160 -36.26 -26.67 12.55
CA GLY A 160 -37.16 -25.80 13.31
C GLY A 160 -36.58 -25.25 14.62
N VAL A 161 -35.29 -25.43 14.86
CA VAL A 161 -34.58 -24.90 16.02
C VAL A 161 -33.66 -23.77 15.57
N THR A 162 -33.92 -22.56 16.07
CA THR A 162 -33.05 -21.39 15.83
C THR A 162 -31.85 -21.46 16.76
N ILE A 163 -30.66 -21.74 16.22
CA ILE A 163 -29.40 -21.62 16.98
C ILE A 163 -28.80 -20.25 16.69
N THR A 164 -28.93 -19.33 17.65
CA THR A 164 -28.17 -18.07 17.65
C THR A 164 -26.76 -18.37 18.15
N ALA A 165 -25.77 -18.23 17.28
CA ALA A 165 -24.38 -18.19 17.70
C ALA A 165 -24.15 -16.87 18.45
N GLU A 166 -24.18 -16.90 19.78
CA GLU A 166 -23.67 -15.80 20.59
C GLU A 166 -22.18 -15.65 20.29
N ALA A 167 -21.85 -14.64 19.49
CA ALA A 167 -20.52 -14.12 19.40
C ALA A 167 -20.12 -13.64 20.80
N GLN A 168 -19.11 -14.30 21.39
CA GLN A 168 -18.39 -13.78 22.55
C GLN A 168 -17.77 -12.43 22.19
N SER A 169 -18.52 -11.36 22.40
CA SER A 169 -18.04 -10.00 22.48
C SER A 169 -18.05 -9.57 23.94
N ALA A 170 -16.85 -9.32 24.47
CA ALA A 170 -16.53 -8.50 25.64
C ALA A 170 -17.64 -8.34 26.70
N GLN A 171 -17.49 -9.01 27.85
CA GLN A 171 -18.17 -8.61 29.08
C GLN A 171 -17.82 -7.15 29.41
N VAL A 172 -18.76 -6.25 29.14
CA VAL A 172 -18.83 -4.92 29.74
C VAL A 172 -19.13 -5.13 31.23
N LEU A 173 -18.20 -4.74 32.09
CA LEU A 173 -18.36 -4.73 33.54
C LEU A 173 -19.54 -3.82 33.90
N PRO A 174 -20.47 -4.22 34.80
CA PRO A 174 -21.53 -3.31 35.24
C PRO A 174 -20.91 -2.09 35.95
N GLU A 175 -21.33 -0.88 35.57
CA GLU A 175 -20.98 0.35 36.26
C GLU A 175 -21.34 0.23 37.75
N LEU A 176 -20.33 0.37 38.62
CA LEU A 176 -20.53 0.53 40.06
C LEU A 176 -21.22 1.88 40.32
N PRO A 177 -22.23 1.94 41.20
CA PRO A 177 -22.83 3.21 41.60
C PRO A 177 -21.76 4.11 42.25
N PRO A 178 -21.85 5.45 42.06
CA PRO A 178 -20.85 6.37 42.57
C PRO A 178 -20.74 6.25 44.10
N GLU A 179 -19.51 6.11 44.59
CA GLU A 179 -19.22 6.15 46.03
C GLU A 179 -19.73 7.47 46.64
N PRO A 180 -20.41 7.41 47.80
CA PRO A 180 -20.77 8.62 48.52
C PRO A 180 -19.50 9.34 48.99
N LEU A 181 -19.42 10.65 48.72
CA LEU A 181 -18.31 11.50 49.14
C LEU A 181 -18.12 11.45 50.67
N PRO A 182 -16.87 11.45 51.16
CA PRO A 182 -16.59 11.42 52.59
C PRO A 182 -17.16 12.66 53.28
N ASN A 183 -17.85 12.41 54.39
CA ASN A 183 -18.47 13.41 55.25
C ASN A 183 -17.39 14.36 55.77
N CYS A 184 -17.39 15.63 55.32
CA CYS A 184 -16.61 16.68 55.96
C CYS A 184 -17.29 17.02 57.29
N ASP A 185 -16.96 16.26 58.34
CA ASP A 185 -17.30 16.64 59.70
C ASP A 185 -16.51 17.91 60.05
N VAL A 186 -17.24 19.02 60.02
CA VAL A 186 -16.87 20.27 60.66
C VAL A 186 -16.91 20.03 62.17
N SER A 187 -15.77 20.14 62.83
CA SER A 187 -15.70 20.30 64.28
C SER A 187 -14.47 21.14 64.63
N THR A 188 -14.76 22.42 64.89
CA THR A 188 -14.07 23.41 65.76
C THR A 188 -12.55 23.46 65.80
#